data_AF-A0A6A3BLB9-F1
#
_entry.id   AF-A0A6A3BLB9-F1
#
_cell.length_a   1.000
_cell.length_b   1.000
_cell.length_c   1.000
_cell.angle_alpha   90.00
_cell.angle_beta   90.00
_cell.angle_gamma   90.00
#
_symmetry.space_group_name_H-M   'P 1'
#
loop_
_entity.id
_entity.type
_entity.pdbx_description
1 polymer ?
#
loop_
_entity_poly.entity_id
_entity_poly.type
_entity_poly.pdbx_seq_one_letter_code
_entity_poly.pdbx_strand_id
1 'polypeptide(L)'
;MSAPTFILSILLLLQLLSASPTSAADDSWQLLQKSIGISAMHKQLLRNDRVIMFDRTDFGPSNLLLPNGKCLNDPTDTALQLDCTAHLVATNSGPSPSKPTSGAPRATSCQTVTWSKPVVSTTVNGGSRF
;
A
#
# COMPACT_ATOMS: atom_id res chain seq x y z
N MET A 1 -4.28 57.13 34.07
CA MET A 1 -4.57 55.71 34.38
C MET A 1 -4.95 54.88 33.15
N SER A 2 -5.24 55.49 31.98
CA SER A 2 -5.82 54.77 30.82
C SER A 2 -4.84 54.21 29.78
N ALA A 3 -3.58 54.61 29.78
CA ALA A 3 -2.59 54.10 28.80
C ALA A 3 -2.44 52.56 28.80
N PRO A 4 -2.34 51.86 29.96
CA PRO A 4 -2.19 50.41 29.95
C PRO A 4 -3.46 49.67 29.50
N THR A 5 -4.65 50.24 29.74
CA THR A 5 -5.92 49.63 29.29
C THR A 5 -6.11 49.75 27.78
N PHE A 6 -5.65 50.85 27.15
CA PHE A 6 -5.66 50.98 25.69
C PHE A 6 -4.69 50.00 25.02
N ILE A 7 -3.49 49.81 25.58
CA ILE A 7 -2.52 48.84 25.06
C ILE A 7 -3.07 47.42 25.18
N LEU A 8 -3.68 47.07 26.31
CA LEU A 8 -4.31 45.77 26.52
C LEU A 8 -5.47 45.53 25.54
N SER A 9 -6.29 46.56 25.29
CA SER A 9 -7.41 46.50 24.35
C SER A 9 -6.95 46.34 22.91
N ILE A 10 -5.88 47.02 22.50
CA ILE A 10 -5.28 46.86 21.15
C ILE A 10 -4.67 45.48 21.00
N LEU A 11 -3.97 44.97 22.01
CA LEU A 11 -3.38 43.63 21.98
C LEU A 11 -4.46 42.54 21.88
N LEU A 12 -5.54 42.68 22.63
CA LEU A 12 -6.69 41.76 22.58
C LEU A 12 -7.38 41.81 21.22
N LEU A 13 -7.56 43.00 20.64
CA LEU A 13 -8.14 43.17 19.30
C LEU A 13 -7.24 42.55 18.22
N LEU A 14 -5.92 42.71 18.32
CA LEU A 14 -4.97 42.07 17.40
C LEU A 14 -5.01 40.53 17.49
N GLN A 15 -5.15 39.97 18.70
CA GLN A 15 -5.29 38.53 18.91
C GLN A 15 -6.60 37.98 18.34
N LEU A 16 -7.70 38.73 18.45
CA LEU A 16 -8.97 38.38 17.84
C LEU A 16 -8.95 38.48 16.30
N LEU A 17 -8.20 39.43 15.75
CA LEU A 17 -8.06 39.63 14.30
C LEU A 17 -7.12 38.61 13.63
N SER A 18 -6.21 37.99 14.40
CA SER A 18 -5.26 36.97 13.92
C SER A 18 -5.70 35.54 14.21
N ALA A 19 -6.81 35.35 14.94
CA ALA A 19 -7.45 34.06 15.13
C ALA A 19 -8.07 33.59 13.80
N SER A 20 -7.28 32.86 13.01
CA SER A 20 -7.81 32.10 11.89
C SER A 20 -8.60 30.92 12.45
N PRO A 21 -9.83 30.64 11.98
CA PRO A 21 -10.47 29.37 12.30
C PRO A 21 -9.55 28.26 11.75
N THR A 22 -8.92 27.52 12.65
CA THR A 22 -8.25 26.29 12.28
C THR A 22 -9.34 25.35 11.80
N SER A 23 -9.47 25.17 10.49
CA SER A 23 -10.21 24.02 9.98
C SER A 23 -9.56 22.81 10.64
N ALA A 24 -10.31 22.03 11.41
CA ALA A 24 -9.94 20.65 11.58
C ALA A 24 -9.68 20.14 10.16
N ALA A 25 -8.47 19.64 9.89
CA ALA A 25 -8.22 19.01 8.62
C ALA A 25 -9.25 17.87 8.56
N ASP A 26 -10.27 17.99 7.71
CA ASP A 26 -11.29 16.96 7.52
C ASP A 26 -10.55 15.73 6.96
N ASP A 27 -10.09 14.87 7.86
CA ASP A 27 -9.39 13.64 7.56
C ASP A 27 -10.42 12.60 7.12
N SER A 28 -10.86 12.75 5.87
CA SER A 28 -11.82 11.82 5.28
C SER A 28 -11.12 10.57 4.75
N TRP A 29 -11.69 9.40 5.06
CA TRP A 29 -11.30 8.15 4.44
C TRP A 29 -12.10 7.96 3.15
N GLN A 30 -11.40 7.76 2.03
CA GLN A 30 -12.01 7.39 0.77
C GLN A 30 -11.54 5.99 0.36
N LEU A 31 -12.50 5.15 -0.04
CA LEU A 31 -12.19 3.87 -0.67
C LEU A 31 -11.58 4.13 -2.05
N LEU A 32 -10.29 3.84 -2.20
CA LEU A 32 -9.58 3.98 -3.48
C LEU A 32 -9.89 2.82 -4.44
N GLN A 33 -9.95 1.60 -3.92
CA GLN A 33 -10.19 0.40 -4.71
C GLN A 33 -10.83 -0.69 -3.85
N LYS A 34 -11.90 -1.31 -4.35
CA LYS A 34 -12.66 -2.35 -3.62
C LYS A 34 -11.84 -3.62 -3.36
N SER A 35 -10.95 -3.98 -4.28
CA SER A 35 -10.00 -5.08 -4.11
C SER A 35 -8.82 -4.88 -5.05
N ILE A 36 -7.61 -5.10 -4.51
CA ILE A 36 -6.35 -5.13 -5.28
C ILE A 36 -5.97 -6.55 -5.71
N GLY A 37 -6.80 -7.54 -5.39
CA GLY A 37 -6.62 -8.94 -5.79
C GLY A 37 -5.75 -9.80 -4.87
N ILE A 38 -5.13 -9.22 -3.84
CA ILE A 38 -4.35 -9.91 -2.81
C ILE A 38 -4.82 -9.51 -1.41
N SER A 39 -4.57 -10.34 -0.39
CA SER A 39 -4.85 -10.02 1.01
C SER A 39 -3.65 -9.35 1.67
N ALA A 40 -3.33 -8.13 1.25
CA ALA A 40 -2.12 -7.41 1.66
C ALA A 40 -1.89 -7.45 3.19
N MET A 41 -0.79 -8.07 3.59
CA MET A 41 -0.32 -8.11 4.98
C MET A 41 0.68 -7.00 5.26
N HIS A 42 1.47 -6.63 4.25
CA HIS A 42 2.48 -5.57 4.34
C HIS A 42 2.37 -4.60 3.16
N LYS A 43 2.73 -3.34 3.40
CA LYS A 43 2.75 -2.26 2.40
C LYS A 43 3.99 -1.39 2.59
N GLN A 44 4.71 -1.11 1.51
CA GLN A 44 5.89 -0.24 1.49
C GLN A 44 5.76 0.85 0.42
N LEU A 45 6.01 2.10 0.80
CA LEU A 45 6.18 3.21 -0.15
C LEU A 45 7.65 3.28 -0.60
N LEU A 46 7.85 3.42 -1.92
CA LEU A 46 9.15 3.59 -2.55
C LEU A 46 9.39 5.07 -2.88
N ARG A 47 10.66 5.42 -3.12
CA ARG A 47 11.10 6.79 -3.44
C ARG A 47 10.55 7.35 -4.76
N ASN A 48 9.94 6.52 -5.59
CA ASN A 48 9.36 6.89 -6.88
C ASN A 48 7.83 6.79 -6.87
N ASP A 49 7.23 7.07 -5.71
CA ASP A 49 5.79 7.11 -5.51
C ASP A 49 5.07 5.80 -5.82
N ARG A 50 5.81 4.69 -5.87
CA ARG A 50 5.23 3.36 -5.97
C ARG A 50 4.97 2.81 -4.60
N VAL A 51 3.87 2.09 -4.49
CA VAL A 51 3.47 1.33 -3.32
C VAL A 51 3.53 -0.13 -3.70
N ILE A 52 4.30 -0.92 -2.95
CA ILE A 52 4.30 -2.38 -3.05
C ILE A 52 3.46 -2.92 -1.90
N MET A 53 2.51 -3.78 -2.21
CA MET A 53 1.66 -4.50 -1.27
C MET A 53 1.84 -5.99 -1.50
N PHE A 54 1.97 -6.79 -0.45
CA PHE A 54 2.17 -8.23 -0.56
C PHE A 54 1.59 -8.99 0.63
N ASP A 55 1.31 -10.27 0.39
CA ASP A 55 0.86 -11.24 1.38
C ASP A 55 1.77 -12.48 1.38
N ARG A 56 1.42 -13.47 2.19
CA ARG A 56 2.12 -14.74 2.25
C ARG A 56 1.49 -15.74 1.27
N THR A 57 2.31 -16.63 0.70
CA THR A 57 1.87 -17.67 -0.25
C THR A 57 1.11 -18.82 0.41
N ASP A 58 1.33 -19.06 1.70
CA ASP A 58 0.74 -20.19 2.44
C ASP A 58 -0.64 -19.88 3.06
N PHE A 59 -1.32 -18.85 2.56
CA PHE A 59 -2.69 -18.47 2.99
C PHE A 59 -3.77 -18.83 1.98
N GLY A 60 -3.41 -19.49 0.88
CA GLY A 60 -4.33 -19.81 -0.20
C GLY A 60 -4.10 -18.93 -1.43
N PRO A 61 -4.85 -19.14 -2.50
CA PRO A 61 -4.59 -18.49 -3.78
C PRO A 61 -5.14 -17.07 -3.77
N SER A 62 -4.44 -16.15 -4.44
CA SER A 62 -4.94 -14.80 -4.65
C SER A 62 -5.86 -14.73 -5.89
N ASN A 63 -6.48 -13.58 -6.11
CA ASN A 63 -7.30 -13.33 -7.30
C ASN A 63 -6.50 -12.78 -8.49
N LEU A 64 -5.16 -12.80 -8.40
CA LEU A 64 -4.27 -12.36 -9.47
C LEU A 64 -3.47 -13.56 -10.00
N LEU A 65 -3.45 -13.75 -11.30
CA LEU A 65 -2.60 -14.77 -11.92
C LEU A 65 -1.18 -14.26 -12.10
N LEU A 66 -0.20 -15.15 -11.97
CA LEU A 66 1.17 -14.88 -12.40
C LEU A 66 1.22 -14.69 -13.92
N PRO A 67 2.02 -13.73 -14.42
CA PRO A 67 2.14 -13.51 -15.85
C PRO A 67 2.78 -14.73 -16.54
N ASN A 68 2.41 -14.94 -17.80
CA ASN A 68 2.94 -15.99 -18.67
C ASN A 68 2.65 -17.43 -18.20
N GLY A 69 1.61 -17.64 -17.39
CA GLY A 69 1.22 -18.99 -16.94
C GLY A 69 2.27 -19.66 -16.05
N LYS A 70 3.13 -18.88 -15.40
CA LYS A 70 4.10 -19.40 -14.44
C LYS A 70 3.35 -19.88 -13.18
N CYS A 71 3.79 -21.00 -12.64
CA CYS A 71 3.31 -21.50 -11.35
C CYS A 71 4.50 -21.93 -10.50
N LEU A 72 4.40 -21.71 -9.19
CA LEU A 72 5.32 -22.25 -8.20
C LEU A 72 4.83 -23.65 -7.81
N ASN A 73 5.69 -24.65 -7.98
CA ASN A 73 5.43 -25.99 -7.47
C ASN A 73 6.28 -26.21 -6.22
N ASP A 74 5.66 -26.14 -5.06
CA ASP A 74 6.27 -26.36 -3.77
C ASP A 74 5.50 -27.46 -3.01
N PRO A 75 5.97 -28.72 -3.03
CA PRO A 75 5.28 -29.80 -2.33
C PRO A 75 5.26 -29.63 -0.81
N THR A 76 6.03 -28.69 -0.26
CA THR A 76 6.08 -28.39 1.18
C THR A 76 5.13 -27.28 1.59
N ASP A 77 4.52 -26.56 0.63
CA ASP A 77 3.52 -25.54 0.94
C ASP A 77 2.24 -26.21 1.46
N THR A 78 1.78 -25.74 2.62
CA THR A 78 0.63 -26.33 3.33
C THR A 78 -0.72 -25.85 2.79
N ALA A 79 -0.74 -24.76 2.00
CA ALA A 79 -1.97 -24.21 1.42
C ALA A 79 -2.12 -24.58 -0.06
N LEU A 80 -1.10 -24.36 -0.88
CA LEU A 80 -1.09 -24.74 -2.31
C LEU A 80 0.26 -25.31 -2.73
N GLN A 81 0.27 -26.60 -3.04
CA GLN A 81 1.45 -27.24 -3.63
C GLN A 81 1.76 -26.72 -5.03
N LEU A 82 0.74 -26.31 -5.79
CA LEU A 82 0.87 -25.67 -7.09
C LEU A 82 0.17 -24.32 -7.05
N ASP A 83 0.95 -23.25 -6.95
CA ASP A 83 0.45 -21.88 -6.89
C ASP A 83 0.73 -21.13 -8.19
N CYS A 84 -0.32 -20.78 -8.93
CA CYS A 84 -0.24 -19.99 -10.15
C CYS A 84 -0.65 -18.52 -9.93
N THR A 85 -0.80 -18.11 -8.67
CA THR A 85 -1.32 -16.80 -8.29
C THR A 85 -0.22 -15.89 -7.76
N ALA A 86 -0.47 -14.58 -7.86
CA ALA A 86 0.49 -13.58 -7.47
C ALA A 86 0.19 -13.07 -6.08
N HIS A 87 1.22 -13.03 -5.25
CA HIS A 87 1.14 -12.62 -3.84
C HIS A 87 1.67 -11.21 -3.59
N LEU A 88 1.88 -10.44 -4.66
CA LEU A 88 2.42 -9.08 -4.61
C LEU A 88 1.86 -8.24 -5.76
N VAL A 89 1.55 -6.98 -5.43
CA VAL A 89 1.13 -5.97 -6.41
C VAL A 89 1.88 -4.66 -6.18
N ALA A 90 2.30 -4.02 -7.28
CA ALA A 90 2.85 -2.68 -7.26
C ALA A 90 1.87 -1.69 -7.91
N THR A 91 1.58 -0.60 -7.21
CA THR A 91 0.69 0.48 -7.68
C THR A 91 1.38 1.84 -7.53
N ASN A 92 1.05 2.81 -8.37
CA ASN A 92 1.42 4.20 -8.06
C ASN A 92 0.56 4.73 -6.91
N SER A 93 1.10 5.63 -6.09
CA SER A 93 0.41 6.25 -4.95
C SER A 93 -0.63 7.30 -5.35
N GLY A 94 -0.71 7.63 -6.64
CA GLY A 94 -1.66 8.59 -7.17
C GLY A 94 -3.11 8.08 -7.14
N PRO A 95 -4.10 8.96 -6.97
CA PRO A 95 -5.49 8.59 -7.09
C PRO A 95 -5.74 7.96 -8.46
N SER A 96 -6.37 6.79 -8.49
CA SER A 96 -6.93 6.24 -9.72
C SER A 96 -7.82 7.32 -10.36
N PRO A 97 -7.73 7.58 -11.68
CA PRO A 97 -8.62 8.52 -12.32
C PRO A 97 -10.06 8.12 -11.98
N SER A 98 -10.83 9.08 -11.47
CA SER A 98 -12.24 8.91 -11.14
C SER A 98 -12.95 8.20 -12.30
N LYS A 99 -13.36 6.95 -12.04
CA LYS A 99 -14.33 6.11 -12.76
C LYS A 99 -14.60 6.48 -14.24
N PRO A 100 -14.22 5.63 -15.22
CA PRO A 100 -14.91 5.63 -16.51
C PRO A 100 -16.30 5.03 -16.31
N THR A 101 -17.33 5.80 -16.61
CA THR A 101 -18.70 5.29 -16.74
C THR A 101 -18.74 4.31 -17.91
N SER A 102 -19.19 3.09 -17.66
CA SER A 102 -19.31 1.96 -18.60
C SER A 102 -18.00 1.36 -19.14
N GLY A 103 -17.69 0.15 -18.70
CA GLY A 103 -16.58 -0.67 -19.19
C GLY A 103 -15.87 -1.38 -18.04
N ALA A 104 -15.62 -2.68 -18.21
CA ALA A 104 -14.95 -3.54 -17.22
C ALA A 104 -13.70 -2.88 -16.59
N PRO A 105 -13.41 -3.11 -15.29
CA PRO A 105 -12.29 -2.47 -14.62
C PRO A 105 -10.98 -2.91 -15.28
N ARG A 106 -10.40 -2.01 -16.10
CA ARG A 106 -9.06 -2.19 -16.62
C ARG A 106 -8.09 -1.96 -15.47
N ALA A 107 -7.46 -3.03 -15.00
CA ALA A 107 -6.39 -3.05 -14.00
C ALA A 107 -5.11 -2.36 -14.53
N THR A 108 -5.20 -1.08 -14.87
CA THR A 108 -4.16 -0.38 -15.64
C THR A 108 -3.02 0.15 -14.75
N SER A 109 -3.07 -0.07 -13.43
CA SER A 109 -2.03 0.42 -12.49
C SER A 109 -1.48 -0.65 -11.56
N CYS A 110 -1.97 -1.89 -11.63
CA CYS A 110 -1.43 -3.00 -10.82
C CYS A 110 -0.45 -3.79 -11.67
N GLN A 111 0.83 -3.49 -11.55
CA GLN A 111 1.85 -4.39 -12.09
C GLN A 111 2.04 -5.54 -11.11
N THR A 112 1.71 -6.73 -11.57
CA THR A 112 2.02 -7.97 -10.87
C THR A 112 3.51 -8.21 -10.98
N VAL A 113 4.24 -8.09 -9.87
CA VAL A 113 5.69 -8.32 -9.85
C VAL A 113 5.93 -9.71 -9.28
N THR A 114 6.68 -10.54 -10.01
CA THR A 114 7.00 -11.91 -9.61
C THR A 114 8.09 -11.85 -8.54
N TRP A 115 7.71 -11.89 -7.27
CA TRP A 115 8.62 -12.20 -6.16
C TRP A 115 8.14 -13.49 -5.53
N SER A 116 8.56 -14.62 -6.09
CA SER A 116 8.45 -15.91 -5.42
C SER A 116 9.49 -15.96 -4.30
N LYS A 117 9.23 -16.72 -3.22
CA LYS A 117 10.30 -17.10 -2.29
C LYS A 117 11.47 -17.66 -3.11
N PRO A 118 12.73 -17.25 -2.86
CA PRO A 118 13.84 -18.00 -3.41
C PRO A 118 13.74 -19.42 -2.89
N VAL A 119 13.70 -20.40 -3.79
CA VAL A 119 13.98 -21.79 -3.42
C VAL A 119 15.42 -21.79 -2.95
N VAL A 120 15.64 -21.72 -1.64
CA VAL A 120 16.92 -22.11 -1.06
C VAL A 120 17.05 -23.59 -1.36
N SER A 121 17.71 -23.94 -2.46
CA SER A 121 18.25 -25.27 -2.63
C SER A 121 19.35 -25.42 -1.58
N THR A 122 18.99 -25.88 -0.39
CA THR A 122 19.96 -26.46 0.53
C THR A 122 20.49 -27.72 -0.14
N THR A 123 21.43 -27.56 -1.05
CA THR A 123 22.41 -28.62 -1.28
C THR A 123 23.19 -28.70 0.02
N VAL A 124 22.78 -29.61 0.91
CA VAL A 124 23.58 -30.00 2.07
C VAL A 124 24.80 -30.75 1.51
N ASN A 125 25.78 -30.00 1.00
CA ASN A 125 27.12 -30.53 0.85
C ASN A 125 27.74 -30.48 2.24
N GLY A 126 27.85 -31.65 2.86
CA GLY A 126 28.65 -31.82 4.07
C GLY A 126 30.05 -31.28 3.84
N GLY A 127 30.51 -30.41 4.73
CA GLY A 127 31.82 -29.79 4.64
C GLY A 127 32.04 -28.79 5.76
N SER A 128 32.86 -29.20 6.72
CA SER A 128 33.30 -28.52 7.95
C SER A 128 33.92 -27.11 7.80
N ARG A 129 33.92 -26.38 8.93
CA ARG A 129 34.72 -25.18 9.31
C ARG A 129 34.25 -23.87 8.67
N PHE A 130 34.05 -22.77 9.39
CA PHE A 130 34.51 -22.30 10.71
C PHE A 130 33.35 -21.70 11.52
#